data_AF-A0A9E2U0D1-F1
#
_entry.id   AF-A0A9E2U0D1-F1
#
_cell.length_a   1.000
_cell.length_b   1.000
_cell.length_c   1.000
_cell.angle_alpha   90.00
_cell.angle_beta   90.00
_cell.angle_gamma   90.00
#
_symmetry.space_group_name_H-M   'P 1'
#
loop_
_entity.id
_entity.type
_entity.pdbx_description
1 polymer ?
#
loop_
_entity_poly.entity_id
_entity_poly.type
_entity_poly.pdbx_seq_one_letter_code
_entity_poly.pdbx_strand_id
1 'polypeptide(L)'
;MNTSSRESRIAIGVTLLFLIAMGFAIYYFSDGRSLKKDLTSEKVKSEKMLSEKLALSKEIDKLKNEIDSYKGKNSSLDKSLADLQSKLQKKEAELNRMAANSSPNYKKQFQELQAIKADLDKSLARLNEELSALQAENSDLRASLAHMEANNEQLAVNNKNLTRMIVNNLEAEAQKKNNKLTVNAKKTKEIILAFEVPASMSEQLKFNIVFPDGKQVASNNSKNITYAVNHKDFVFSDAEVVASTQNLFVKSDNSKQIALSYKADSKLKPGTYQIDIYSENEYLGSCRMKLK
;
A
#
# COMPACT_ATOMS: atom_id res chain seq x y z
N MET A 1 14.55 -73.74 -18.47
CA MET A 1 13.43 -72.80 -18.68
C MET A 1 13.00 -72.22 -17.34
N ASN A 2 13.42 -71.00 -16.95
CA ASN A 2 12.74 -70.23 -15.89
C ASN A 2 13.14 -68.74 -15.80
N THR A 3 13.51 -68.10 -16.90
CA THR A 3 13.89 -66.67 -16.93
C THR A 3 12.71 -65.74 -17.24
N SER A 4 11.73 -66.21 -18.03
CA SER A 4 10.54 -65.44 -18.46
C SER A 4 9.64 -64.95 -17.33
N SER A 5 9.49 -65.72 -16.23
CA SER A 5 8.60 -65.34 -15.11
C SER A 5 9.18 -64.24 -14.22
N ARG A 6 10.52 -64.07 -14.21
CA ARG A 6 11.18 -62.99 -13.45
C ARG A 6 11.15 -61.69 -14.24
N GLU A 7 11.43 -61.74 -15.54
CA GLU A 7 11.38 -60.56 -16.41
C GLU A 7 9.97 -59.94 -16.48
N SER A 8 8.91 -60.76 -16.55
CA SER A 8 7.53 -60.27 -16.54
C SER A 8 7.13 -59.63 -15.20
N ARG A 9 7.58 -60.19 -14.07
CA ARG A 9 7.34 -59.59 -12.73
C ARG A 9 8.11 -58.30 -12.51
N ILE A 10 9.34 -58.21 -13.05
CA ILE A 10 10.14 -56.98 -13.03
C ILE A 10 9.49 -55.91 -13.91
N ALA A 11 9.03 -56.28 -15.11
CA ALA A 11 8.36 -55.35 -16.03
C ALA A 11 7.07 -54.77 -15.43
N ILE A 12 6.25 -55.59 -14.76
CA ILE A 12 5.03 -55.15 -14.05
C ILE A 12 5.38 -54.24 -12.88
N GLY A 13 6.41 -54.60 -12.08
CA GLY A 13 6.87 -53.76 -10.98
C GLY A 13 7.37 -52.39 -11.44
N VAL A 14 8.13 -52.34 -12.53
CA VAL A 14 8.66 -51.10 -13.11
C VAL A 14 7.54 -50.23 -13.69
N THR A 15 6.55 -50.82 -14.37
CA THR A 15 5.40 -50.05 -14.90
C THR A 15 4.51 -49.50 -13.79
N LEU A 16 4.27 -50.25 -12.71
CA LEU A 16 3.51 -49.75 -11.57
C LEU A 16 4.23 -48.58 -10.88
N LEU A 17 5.56 -48.69 -10.74
CA LEU A 17 6.39 -47.65 -10.12
C LEU A 17 6.44 -46.39 -11.01
N PHE A 18 6.44 -46.56 -12.33
CA PHE A 18 6.35 -45.45 -13.28
C PHE A 18 4.99 -44.72 -13.22
N LEU A 19 3.87 -45.46 -13.07
CA LEU A 19 2.55 -44.86 -12.91
C LEU A 19 2.39 -44.10 -11.59
N ILE A 20 2.99 -44.59 -10.50
CA ILE A 20 3.03 -43.89 -9.21
C ILE A 20 3.87 -42.61 -9.33
N ALA A 21 5.02 -42.67 -10.02
CA ALA A 21 5.85 -41.50 -10.28
C ALA A 21 5.14 -40.45 -11.14
N MET A 22 4.37 -40.87 -12.16
CA MET A 22 3.52 -39.97 -12.96
C MET A 22 2.41 -39.34 -12.13
N GLY A 23 1.74 -40.10 -11.25
CA GLY A 23 0.74 -39.57 -10.33
C GLY A 23 1.31 -38.50 -9.38
N PHE A 24 2.51 -38.76 -8.82
CA PHE A 24 3.25 -37.80 -8.01
C PHE A 24 3.64 -36.54 -8.79
N ALA A 25 4.09 -36.69 -10.04
CA ALA A 25 4.46 -35.57 -10.89
C ALA A 25 3.25 -34.68 -11.25
N ILE A 26 2.09 -35.28 -11.55
CA ILE A 26 0.86 -34.53 -11.85
C ILE A 26 0.37 -33.77 -10.62
N TYR A 27 0.40 -34.39 -9.44
CA TYR A 27 0.03 -33.76 -8.17
C TYR A 27 0.94 -32.56 -7.83
N TYR A 28 2.26 -32.75 -7.95
CA TYR A 28 3.24 -31.68 -7.70
C TYR A 28 3.10 -30.51 -8.70
N PHE A 29 2.70 -30.83 -9.94
CA PHE A 29 2.51 -29.83 -10.99
C PHE A 29 1.15 -29.11 -10.92
N SER A 30 0.14 -29.66 -10.23
CA SER A 30 -1.13 -28.96 -9.97
C SER A 30 -1.03 -28.02 -8.77
N ASP A 31 -0.39 -28.45 -7.68
CA ASP A 31 -0.19 -27.63 -6.47
C ASP A 31 0.72 -26.41 -6.75
N GLY A 32 1.71 -26.55 -7.63
CA GLY A 32 2.57 -25.42 -8.03
C GLY A 32 1.86 -24.30 -8.80
N ARG A 33 0.67 -24.56 -9.39
CA ARG A 33 -0.07 -23.56 -10.17
C ARG A 33 -1.01 -22.69 -9.33
N SER A 34 -1.58 -23.22 -8.25
CA SER A 34 -2.46 -22.44 -7.35
C SER A 34 -1.67 -21.42 -6.54
N LEU A 35 -0.51 -21.79 -5.99
CA LEU A 35 0.35 -20.88 -5.22
C LEU A 35 0.90 -19.71 -6.07
N LYS A 36 1.29 -19.96 -7.33
CA LYS A 36 1.67 -18.88 -8.25
C LYS A 36 0.53 -17.92 -8.52
N LYS A 37 -0.72 -18.40 -8.53
CA LYS A 37 -1.90 -17.57 -8.75
C LYS A 37 -2.14 -16.62 -7.57
N ASP A 38 -1.97 -17.10 -6.34
CA ASP A 38 -2.20 -16.31 -5.13
C ASP A 38 -1.10 -15.27 -4.89
N LEU A 39 0.17 -15.60 -5.15
CA LEU A 39 1.26 -14.63 -5.08
C LEU A 39 1.12 -13.51 -6.11
N THR A 40 0.82 -13.90 -7.35
CA THR A 40 0.60 -12.93 -8.42
C THR A 40 -0.61 -12.07 -8.07
N SER A 41 -1.66 -12.65 -7.47
CA SER A 41 -2.82 -11.91 -6.98
C SER A 41 -2.47 -10.88 -5.90
N GLU A 42 -1.65 -11.23 -4.90
CA GLU A 42 -1.28 -10.30 -3.82
C GLU A 42 -0.37 -9.17 -4.32
N LYS A 43 0.61 -9.47 -5.18
CA LYS A 43 1.48 -8.48 -5.80
C LYS A 43 0.69 -7.56 -6.74
N VAL A 44 -0.20 -8.13 -7.56
CA VAL A 44 -1.13 -7.39 -8.41
C VAL A 44 -2.03 -6.50 -7.55
N LYS A 45 -2.46 -6.96 -6.36
CA LYS A 45 -3.27 -6.15 -5.44
C LYS A 45 -2.49 -4.97 -4.86
N SER A 46 -1.24 -5.17 -4.45
CA SER A 46 -0.38 -4.08 -3.96
C SER A 46 -0.04 -3.08 -5.05
N GLU A 47 0.32 -3.54 -6.26
CA GLU A 47 0.61 -2.68 -7.40
C GLU A 47 -0.65 -1.94 -7.87
N LYS A 48 -1.81 -2.62 -7.86
CA LYS A 48 -3.11 -2.01 -8.13
C LYS A 48 -3.46 -0.93 -7.11
N MET A 49 -3.26 -1.18 -5.81
CA MET A 49 -3.49 -0.18 -4.76
C MET A 49 -2.57 1.03 -4.90
N LEU A 50 -1.30 0.83 -5.26
CA LEU A 50 -0.37 1.93 -5.52
C LEU A 50 -0.78 2.73 -6.76
N SER A 51 -1.21 2.04 -7.81
CA SER A 51 -1.71 2.66 -9.04
C SER A 51 -3.00 3.46 -8.80
N GLU A 52 -3.94 2.91 -8.03
CA GLU A 52 -5.17 3.59 -7.61
C GLU A 52 -4.86 4.83 -6.78
N LYS A 53 -3.91 4.76 -5.83
CA LYS A 53 -3.45 5.92 -5.07
C LYS A 53 -2.89 7.03 -5.97
N LEU A 54 -2.05 6.67 -6.95
CA LEU A 54 -1.43 7.63 -7.85
C LEU A 54 -2.47 8.26 -8.80
N ALA A 55 -3.45 7.47 -9.25
CA ALA A 55 -4.58 7.95 -10.03
C ALA A 55 -5.45 8.93 -9.21
N LEU A 56 -5.83 8.56 -7.98
CA LEU A 56 -6.60 9.41 -7.07
C LEU A 56 -5.86 10.71 -6.73
N SER A 57 -4.54 10.66 -6.51
CA SER A 57 -3.72 11.86 -6.26
C SER A 57 -3.77 12.83 -7.45
N LYS A 58 -3.63 12.30 -8.67
CA LYS A 58 -3.68 13.10 -9.90
C LYS A 58 -5.07 13.70 -10.12
N GLU A 59 -6.13 12.97 -9.75
CA GLU A 59 -7.50 13.43 -9.83
C GLU A 59 -7.80 14.53 -8.79
N ILE A 60 -7.32 14.39 -7.56
CA ILE A 60 -7.34 15.42 -6.52
C ILE A 60 -6.67 16.71 -7.01
N ASP A 61 -5.47 16.62 -7.61
CA ASP A 61 -4.76 17.79 -8.13
C ASP A 61 -5.51 18.47 -9.30
N LYS A 62 -6.13 17.68 -10.17
CA LYS A 62 -6.98 18.19 -11.24
C LYS A 62 -8.21 18.93 -10.67
N LEU A 63 -8.91 18.34 -9.72
CA LEU A 63 -10.08 18.94 -9.07
C LEU A 63 -9.73 20.23 -8.32
N LYS A 64 -8.56 20.29 -7.67
CA LYS A 64 -8.05 21.54 -7.04
C LYS A 64 -7.86 22.65 -8.07
N ASN A 65 -7.20 22.36 -9.19
CA ASN A 65 -7.01 23.33 -10.26
C ASN A 65 -8.34 23.80 -10.88
N GLU A 66 -9.31 22.90 -11.03
CA GLU A 66 -10.66 23.24 -11.50
C GLU A 66 -11.42 24.12 -10.51
N ILE A 67 -11.36 23.81 -9.20
CA ILE A 67 -11.95 24.65 -8.14
C ILE A 67 -11.36 26.05 -8.13
N ASP A 68 -10.04 26.20 -8.27
CA ASP A 68 -9.36 27.49 -8.30
C ASP A 68 -9.73 28.30 -9.55
N SER A 69 -9.81 27.64 -10.71
CA SER A 69 -10.29 28.24 -11.96
C SER A 69 -11.73 28.74 -11.83
N TYR A 70 -12.63 27.91 -11.27
CA TYR A 70 -14.03 28.28 -11.05
C TYR A 70 -14.20 29.40 -10.00
N LYS A 71 -13.39 29.40 -8.95
CA LYS A 71 -13.36 30.49 -7.96
C LYS A 71 -12.94 31.81 -8.62
N GLY A 72 -11.96 31.78 -9.52
CA GLY A 72 -11.56 32.93 -10.33
C GLY A 72 -12.68 33.43 -11.25
N LYS A 73 -13.38 32.51 -11.92
CA LYS A 73 -14.54 32.84 -12.77
C LYS A 73 -15.69 33.46 -11.96
N ASN A 74 -16.04 32.91 -10.80
CA ASN A 74 -17.06 33.47 -9.91
C ASN A 74 -16.72 34.90 -9.50
N SER A 75 -15.49 35.15 -9.06
CA SER A 75 -15.08 36.51 -8.67
C SER A 75 -15.12 37.51 -9.84
N SER A 76 -14.82 37.06 -11.06
CA SER A 76 -14.92 37.89 -12.26
C SER A 76 -16.38 38.19 -12.65
N LEU A 77 -17.25 37.19 -12.56
CA LEU A 77 -18.69 37.31 -12.80
C LEU A 77 -19.37 38.22 -11.77
N ASP A 78 -19.05 38.06 -10.47
CA ASP A 78 -19.53 38.93 -9.39
C ASP A 78 -19.21 40.42 -9.66
N LYS A 79 -17.97 40.71 -10.10
CA LYS A 79 -17.56 42.07 -10.47
C LYS A 79 -18.33 42.60 -11.68
N SER A 80 -18.54 41.74 -12.68
CA SER A 80 -19.26 42.10 -13.91
C SER A 80 -20.74 42.38 -13.63
N LEU A 81 -21.33 41.61 -12.71
CA LEU A 81 -22.69 41.79 -12.24
C LEU A 81 -22.85 43.11 -11.46
N ALA A 82 -21.92 43.42 -10.56
CA ALA A 82 -21.92 44.69 -9.84
C ALA A 82 -21.78 45.92 -10.78
N ASP A 83 -20.93 45.83 -11.81
CA ASP A 83 -20.78 46.89 -12.82
C ASP A 83 -22.06 47.06 -13.66
N LEU A 84 -22.67 45.95 -14.10
CA LEU A 84 -23.93 45.98 -14.84
C LEU A 84 -25.09 46.52 -14.00
N GLN A 85 -25.19 46.16 -12.72
CA GLN A 85 -26.16 46.73 -11.78
C GLN A 85 -25.96 48.25 -11.61
N SER A 86 -24.72 48.71 -11.48
CA SER A 86 -24.40 50.14 -11.39
C SER A 86 -24.77 50.89 -12.67
N LYS A 87 -24.50 50.31 -13.84
CA LYS A 87 -24.91 50.85 -15.15
C LYS A 87 -26.43 50.91 -15.30
N LEU A 88 -27.14 49.86 -14.86
CA LEU A 88 -28.59 49.80 -14.85
C LEU A 88 -29.18 50.94 -14.00
N GLN A 89 -28.72 51.09 -12.75
CA GLN A 89 -29.17 52.17 -11.86
C GLN A 89 -28.92 53.57 -12.43
N LYS A 90 -27.76 53.81 -13.06
CA LYS A 90 -27.47 55.08 -13.73
C LYS A 90 -28.43 55.34 -14.89
N LYS A 91 -28.74 54.32 -15.69
CA LYS A 91 -29.67 54.43 -16.83
C LYS A 91 -31.11 54.63 -16.39
N GLU A 92 -31.55 53.99 -15.30
CA GLU A 92 -32.86 54.24 -14.69
C GLU A 92 -32.99 55.68 -14.17
N ALA A 93 -31.95 56.20 -13.51
CA ALA A 93 -31.93 57.59 -13.05
C ALA A 93 -31.96 58.60 -14.21
N GLU A 94 -31.26 58.30 -15.32
CA GLU A 94 -31.29 59.10 -16.54
C GLU A 94 -32.67 59.08 -17.21
N LEU A 95 -33.29 57.90 -17.33
CA LEU A 95 -34.67 57.71 -17.80
C LEU A 95 -35.66 58.58 -17.02
N ASN A 96 -35.59 58.53 -15.69
CA ASN A 96 -36.46 59.29 -14.79
C ASN A 96 -36.25 60.81 -14.94
N ARG A 97 -35.02 61.26 -15.15
CA ARG A 97 -34.69 62.69 -15.38
C ARG A 97 -35.14 63.18 -16.75
N MET A 98 -35.02 62.36 -17.78
CA MET A 98 -35.50 62.70 -19.12
C MET A 98 -37.03 62.75 -19.15
N ALA A 99 -37.70 61.84 -18.42
CA ALA A 99 -39.16 61.83 -18.31
C ALA A 99 -39.76 63.10 -17.70
N ALA A 100 -38.99 63.80 -16.86
CA ALA A 100 -39.37 65.07 -16.28
C ALA A 100 -39.20 66.29 -17.23
N ASN A 101 -38.48 66.16 -18.35
CA ASN A 101 -38.13 67.27 -19.25
C ASN A 101 -38.76 67.10 -20.65
N SER A 102 -39.79 67.88 -20.98
CA SER A 102 -40.62 67.76 -22.19
C SER A 102 -39.92 68.28 -23.48
N SER A 103 -38.95 67.55 -24.03
CA SER A 103 -38.27 67.88 -25.30
C SER A 103 -38.85 67.10 -26.52
N PRO A 104 -38.94 67.66 -27.74
CA PRO A 104 -39.56 66.98 -28.89
C PRO A 104 -38.84 65.70 -29.38
N ASN A 105 -37.55 65.51 -29.07
CA ASN A 105 -36.81 64.26 -29.34
C ASN A 105 -36.90 63.20 -28.22
N TYR A 106 -37.63 63.52 -27.14
CA TYR A 106 -37.72 62.70 -25.93
C TYR A 106 -38.25 61.29 -26.19
N LYS A 107 -39.29 61.14 -27.02
CA LYS A 107 -39.98 59.86 -27.20
C LYS A 107 -39.09 58.78 -27.85
N LYS A 108 -38.22 59.18 -28.77
CA LYS A 108 -37.28 58.27 -29.45
C LYS A 108 -36.12 57.88 -28.53
N GLN A 109 -35.53 58.85 -27.82
CA GLN A 109 -34.45 58.59 -26.86
C GLN A 109 -34.93 57.75 -25.67
N PHE A 110 -36.17 57.98 -25.21
CA PHE A 110 -36.80 57.18 -24.16
C PHE A 110 -37.01 55.72 -24.59
N GLN A 111 -37.47 55.49 -25.82
CA GLN A 111 -37.62 54.13 -26.36
C GLN A 111 -36.28 53.42 -26.52
N GLU A 112 -35.24 54.11 -27.00
CA GLU A 112 -33.88 53.57 -27.09
C GLU A 112 -33.30 53.23 -25.71
N LEU A 113 -33.45 54.11 -24.70
CA LEU A 113 -33.02 53.82 -23.33
C LEU A 113 -33.80 52.66 -22.70
N GLN A 114 -35.10 52.56 -22.95
CA GLN A 114 -35.92 51.46 -22.44
C GLN A 114 -35.51 50.11 -23.06
N ALA A 115 -35.16 50.09 -24.34
CA ALA A 115 -34.60 48.91 -24.99
C ALA A 115 -33.25 48.49 -24.39
N ILE A 116 -32.35 49.45 -24.14
CA ILE A 116 -31.06 49.21 -23.47
C ILE A 116 -31.26 48.67 -22.06
N LYS A 117 -32.22 49.22 -21.30
CA LYS A 117 -32.56 48.72 -19.96
C LYS A 117 -33.03 47.26 -20.01
N ALA A 118 -33.95 46.94 -20.94
CA ALA A 118 -34.46 45.59 -21.08
C ALA A 118 -33.37 44.57 -21.46
N ASP A 119 -32.39 44.98 -22.26
CA ASP A 119 -31.23 44.15 -22.62
C ASP A 119 -30.27 43.95 -21.45
N LEU A 120 -30.02 45.00 -20.66
CA LEU A 120 -29.24 44.93 -19.42
C LEU A 120 -29.91 44.03 -18.37
N ASP A 121 -31.23 44.15 -18.18
CA ASP A 121 -32.00 43.30 -17.27
C ASP A 121 -31.89 41.82 -17.66
N LYS A 122 -31.97 41.50 -18.96
CA LYS A 122 -31.76 40.13 -19.47
C LYS A 122 -30.33 39.63 -19.24
N SER A 123 -29.34 40.48 -19.50
CA SER A 123 -27.93 40.14 -19.29
C SER A 123 -27.62 39.88 -17.82
N LEU A 124 -28.20 40.68 -16.92
CA LEU A 124 -28.07 40.52 -15.46
C LEU A 124 -28.72 39.21 -14.99
N ALA A 125 -29.93 38.90 -15.47
CA ALA A 125 -30.59 37.63 -15.16
C ALA A 125 -29.74 36.42 -15.57
N ARG A 126 -29.17 36.45 -16.79
CA ARG A 126 -28.30 35.38 -17.30
C ARG A 126 -27.01 35.24 -16.48
N LEU A 127 -26.34 36.35 -16.15
CA LEU A 127 -25.12 36.31 -15.33
C LEU A 127 -25.38 35.79 -13.92
N ASN A 128 -26.53 36.14 -13.31
CA ASN A 128 -26.93 35.60 -12.02
C ASN A 128 -27.14 34.08 -12.06
N GLU A 129 -27.80 33.58 -13.12
CA GLU A 129 -28.02 32.14 -13.30
C GLU A 129 -26.69 31.38 -13.48
N GLU A 130 -25.78 31.92 -14.31
CA GLU A 130 -24.45 31.33 -14.53
C GLU A 130 -23.60 31.34 -13.26
N LEU A 131 -23.62 32.44 -12.49
CA LEU A 131 -22.94 32.52 -11.20
C LEU A 131 -23.49 31.49 -10.20
N SER A 132 -24.81 31.35 -10.11
CA SER A 132 -25.45 30.38 -9.21
C SER A 132 -25.09 28.94 -9.59
N ALA A 133 -25.05 28.63 -10.89
CA ALA A 133 -24.66 27.30 -11.39
C ALA A 133 -23.20 26.99 -11.05
N LEU A 134 -22.29 27.94 -11.31
CA LEU A 134 -20.86 27.78 -11.01
C LEU A 134 -20.58 27.69 -9.50
N GLN A 135 -21.35 28.38 -8.66
CA GLN A 135 -21.26 28.23 -7.21
C GLN A 135 -21.69 26.84 -6.73
N ALA A 136 -22.75 26.28 -7.30
CA ALA A 136 -23.19 24.92 -7.02
C ALA A 136 -22.14 23.89 -7.46
N GLU A 137 -21.60 24.01 -8.67
CA GLU A 137 -20.53 23.13 -9.17
C GLU A 137 -19.28 23.21 -8.29
N ASN A 138 -18.88 24.42 -7.86
CA ASN A 138 -17.74 24.56 -6.94
C ASN A 138 -17.98 23.87 -5.59
N SER A 139 -19.22 23.89 -5.09
CA SER A 139 -19.61 23.18 -3.87
C SER A 139 -19.50 21.66 -4.03
N ASP A 140 -20.04 21.13 -5.13
CA ASP A 140 -20.00 19.69 -5.43
C ASP A 140 -18.56 19.18 -5.62
N LEU A 141 -17.74 19.95 -6.34
CA LEU A 141 -16.32 19.63 -6.53
C LEU A 141 -15.56 19.62 -5.20
N ARG A 142 -15.84 20.56 -4.28
CA ARG A 142 -15.25 20.55 -2.94
C ARG A 142 -15.67 19.35 -2.11
N ALA A 143 -16.94 18.95 -2.19
CA ALA A 143 -17.43 17.76 -1.51
C ALA A 143 -16.75 16.49 -2.04
N SER A 144 -16.61 16.38 -3.36
CA SER A 144 -15.89 15.27 -4.01
C SER A 144 -14.42 15.24 -3.58
N LEU A 145 -13.75 16.39 -3.57
CA LEU A 145 -12.36 16.53 -3.12
C LEU A 145 -12.18 16.03 -1.68
N ALA A 146 -13.05 16.46 -0.76
CA ALA A 146 -12.98 16.03 0.65
C ALA A 146 -13.18 14.51 0.79
N HIS A 147 -14.10 13.92 0.03
CA HIS A 147 -14.31 12.46 0.01
C HIS A 147 -13.08 11.71 -0.55
N MET A 148 -12.47 12.21 -1.62
CA MET A 148 -11.26 11.60 -2.18
C MET A 148 -10.06 11.70 -1.24
N GLU A 149 -9.89 12.83 -0.55
CA GLU A 149 -8.84 13.02 0.47
C GLU A 149 -9.03 12.02 1.63
N ALA A 150 -10.25 11.84 2.13
CA ALA A 150 -10.55 10.85 3.18
C ALA A 150 -10.23 9.41 2.74
N ASN A 151 -10.60 9.02 1.51
CA ASN A 151 -10.27 7.70 0.96
C ASN A 151 -8.75 7.49 0.83
N ASN A 152 -8.03 8.54 0.41
CA ASN A 152 -6.57 8.47 0.29
C ASN A 152 -5.89 8.30 1.65
N GLU A 153 -6.37 8.98 2.69
CA GLU A 153 -5.91 8.77 4.06
C GLU A 153 -6.17 7.34 4.55
N GLN A 154 -7.38 6.81 4.30
CA GLN A 154 -7.72 5.44 4.67
C GLN A 154 -6.83 4.42 3.96
N LEU A 155 -6.57 4.61 2.65
CA LEU A 155 -5.65 3.77 1.89
C LEU A 155 -4.21 3.87 2.40
N ALA A 156 -3.76 5.05 2.85
CA ALA A 156 -2.44 5.21 3.46
C ALA A 156 -2.32 4.44 4.78
N VAL A 157 -3.36 4.50 5.63
CA VAL A 157 -3.43 3.73 6.88
C VAL A 157 -3.43 2.23 6.59
N ASN A 158 -4.23 1.77 5.63
CA ASN A 158 -4.30 0.36 5.25
C ASN A 158 -2.95 -0.16 4.72
N ASN A 159 -2.27 0.62 3.87
CA ASN A 159 -0.92 0.27 3.42
C ASN A 159 0.05 0.15 4.60
N LYS A 160 0.06 1.11 5.53
CA LYS A 160 0.90 1.04 6.74
C LYS A 160 0.57 -0.18 7.62
N ASN A 161 -0.68 -0.64 7.64
CA ASN A 161 -1.06 -1.85 8.35
C ASN A 161 -0.50 -3.10 7.66
N LEU A 162 -0.56 -3.17 6.33
CA LEU A 162 0.00 -4.27 5.55
C LEU A 162 1.52 -4.34 5.66
N THR A 163 2.22 -3.20 5.71
CA THR A 163 3.69 -3.16 5.87
C THR A 163 4.18 -3.70 7.22
N ARG A 164 3.31 -3.74 8.26
CA ARG A 164 3.68 -4.24 9.59
C ARG A 164 3.73 -5.76 9.73
N MET A 165 3.39 -6.53 8.67
CA MET A 165 3.39 -8.00 8.66
C MET A 165 4.15 -8.56 7.47
N ILE A 166 5.40 -8.12 7.29
CA ILE A 166 6.20 -8.47 6.10
C ILE A 166 7.10 -9.70 6.30
N VAL A 167 7.38 -10.06 7.56
CA VAL A 167 8.29 -11.18 7.85
C VAL A 167 7.54 -12.50 7.82
N ASN A 168 7.88 -13.36 6.87
CA ASN A 168 7.29 -14.69 6.70
C ASN A 168 8.32 -15.79 7.04
N ASN A 169 7.85 -17.01 7.26
CA ASN A 169 8.69 -18.20 7.50
C ASN A 169 9.74 -17.98 8.60
N LEU A 170 9.32 -17.33 9.69
CA LEU A 170 10.20 -17.00 10.79
C LEU A 170 10.50 -18.24 11.63
N GLU A 171 11.78 -18.59 11.69
CA GLU A 171 12.28 -19.76 12.41
C GLU A 171 13.49 -19.36 13.26
N ALA A 172 13.51 -19.81 14.52
CA ALA A 172 14.54 -19.43 15.45
C ALA A 172 15.07 -20.64 16.23
N GLU A 173 16.38 -20.83 16.17
CA GLU A 173 17.08 -21.97 16.76
C GLU A 173 18.21 -21.53 17.66
N ALA A 174 18.56 -22.41 18.60
CA ALA A 174 19.75 -22.28 19.42
C ALA A 174 20.64 -23.50 19.25
N GLN A 175 21.92 -23.27 19.00
CA GLN A 175 22.89 -24.32 18.68
C GLN A 175 24.08 -24.30 19.66
N LYS A 176 24.64 -25.48 19.90
CA LYS A 176 25.91 -25.67 20.62
C LYS A 176 27.10 -25.41 19.69
N LYS A 177 28.33 -25.46 20.22
CA LYS A 177 29.58 -25.33 19.43
C LYS A 177 29.71 -26.35 18.28
N ASN A 178 29.01 -27.49 18.36
CA ASN A 178 29.02 -28.53 17.33
C ASN A 178 27.78 -28.51 16.44
N ASN A 179 27.12 -27.36 16.31
CA ASN A 179 25.90 -27.11 15.52
C ASN A 179 24.70 -27.99 15.91
N LYS A 180 24.75 -28.67 17.07
CA LYS A 180 23.60 -29.43 17.58
C LYS A 180 22.60 -28.51 18.26
N LEU A 181 21.33 -28.68 17.91
CA LEU A 181 20.21 -27.98 18.54
C LEU A 181 20.21 -28.13 20.06
N THR A 182 19.87 -27.05 20.74
CA THR A 182 19.73 -27.03 22.20
C THR A 182 18.76 -25.96 22.64
N VAL A 183 17.93 -26.31 23.61
CA VAL A 183 17.13 -25.33 24.37
C VAL A 183 17.84 -24.88 25.64
N ASN A 184 19.02 -25.43 25.97
CA ASN A 184 19.69 -25.12 27.24
C ASN A 184 20.56 -23.85 27.11
N ALA A 185 20.21 -22.78 27.80
CA ALA A 185 20.85 -21.48 27.70
C ALA A 185 22.36 -21.56 27.94
N LYS A 186 22.80 -22.31 28.95
CA LYS A 186 24.23 -22.42 29.29
C LYS A 186 25.04 -23.17 28.22
N LYS A 187 24.39 -24.00 27.40
CA LYS A 187 25.01 -24.77 26.31
C LYS A 187 24.88 -24.08 24.95
N THR A 188 23.96 -23.11 24.81
CA THR A 188 23.81 -22.31 23.59
C THR A 188 25.06 -21.48 23.34
N LYS A 189 25.59 -21.57 22.13
CA LYS A 189 26.73 -20.81 21.62
C LYS A 189 26.35 -19.91 20.47
N GLU A 190 25.32 -20.28 19.72
CA GLU A 190 24.83 -19.52 18.59
C GLU A 190 23.30 -19.53 18.62
N ILE A 191 22.70 -18.37 18.38
CA ILE A 191 21.28 -18.21 18.11
C ILE A 191 21.16 -17.89 16.63
N ILE A 192 20.34 -18.63 15.92
CA ILE A 192 20.06 -18.40 14.51
C ILE A 192 18.60 -18.00 14.39
N LEU A 193 18.34 -16.97 13.59
CA LEU A 193 17.00 -16.58 13.19
C LEU A 193 16.98 -16.53 11.67
N ALA A 194 16.12 -17.32 11.04
CA ALA A 194 15.85 -17.23 9.62
C ALA A 194 14.44 -16.75 9.36
N PHE A 195 14.28 -16.02 8.26
CA PHE A 195 13.01 -15.48 7.84
C PHE A 195 13.07 -15.03 6.39
N GLU A 196 11.91 -14.78 5.81
CA GLU A 196 11.75 -14.23 4.47
C GLU A 196 11.22 -12.80 4.53
N VAL A 197 11.83 -11.92 3.72
CA VAL A 197 11.36 -10.55 3.47
C VAL A 197 11.31 -10.26 1.97
N PRO A 198 10.47 -9.34 1.49
CA PRO A 198 10.54 -8.81 0.14
C PRO A 198 11.94 -8.27 -0.18
N ALA A 199 12.38 -8.48 -1.42
CA ALA A 199 13.68 -8.06 -1.91
C ALA A 199 13.95 -6.56 -1.70
N SER A 200 12.92 -5.71 -1.79
CA SER A 200 12.99 -4.27 -1.54
C SER A 200 13.39 -3.89 -0.11
N MET A 201 13.20 -4.78 0.86
CA MET A 201 13.48 -4.52 2.28
C MET A 201 14.72 -5.25 2.80
N SER A 202 15.43 -5.96 1.93
CA SER A 202 16.55 -6.84 2.28
C SER A 202 17.91 -6.14 2.43
N GLU A 203 18.02 -4.88 1.99
CA GLU A 203 19.32 -4.21 1.86
C GLU A 203 19.83 -3.59 3.17
N GLN A 204 18.93 -3.10 4.02
CA GLN A 204 19.29 -2.37 5.24
C GLN A 204 18.60 -2.94 6.48
N LEU A 205 18.88 -4.21 6.79
CA LEU A 205 18.30 -4.86 7.96
C LEU A 205 19.06 -4.51 9.24
N LYS A 206 18.31 -4.20 10.30
CA LYS A 206 18.82 -3.98 11.66
C LYS A 206 18.13 -4.94 12.62
N PHE A 207 18.88 -5.41 13.59
CA PHE A 207 18.42 -6.40 14.56
C PHE A 207 18.66 -5.91 15.97
N ASN A 208 17.71 -6.16 16.87
CA ASN A 208 17.88 -5.92 18.29
C ASN A 208 17.54 -7.19 19.08
N ILE A 209 18.48 -7.68 19.88
CA ILE A 209 18.29 -8.85 20.73
C ILE A 209 18.09 -8.38 22.16
N VAL A 210 16.91 -8.65 22.72
CA VAL A 210 16.56 -8.37 24.11
C VAL A 210 16.75 -9.65 24.93
N PHE A 211 17.60 -9.55 25.95
CA PHE A 211 17.94 -10.63 26.87
C PHE A 211 16.89 -10.74 28.00
N PRO A 212 16.82 -11.88 28.71
CA PRO A 212 15.88 -12.06 29.82
C PRO A 212 16.03 -11.04 30.96
N ASP A 213 17.21 -10.45 31.11
CA ASP A 213 17.49 -9.41 32.10
C ASP A 213 17.25 -7.99 31.58
N GLY A 214 16.64 -7.84 30.39
CA GLY A 214 16.32 -6.57 29.75
C GLY A 214 17.48 -5.92 29.02
N LYS A 215 18.69 -6.50 29.06
CA LYS A 215 19.83 -5.99 28.27
C LYS A 215 19.55 -6.13 26.78
N GLN A 216 20.08 -5.21 25.98
CA GLN A 216 19.87 -5.18 24.54
C GLN A 216 21.20 -5.18 23.80
N VAL A 217 21.25 -5.89 22.68
CA VAL A 217 22.39 -5.92 21.76
C VAL A 217 21.88 -5.67 20.35
N ALA A 218 22.37 -4.61 19.72
CA ALA A 218 21.95 -4.20 18.38
C ALA A 218 23.00 -4.59 17.33
N SER A 219 22.57 -4.87 16.10
CA SER A 219 23.49 -5.29 15.02
C SER A 219 24.48 -4.19 14.62
N ASN A 220 24.11 -2.91 14.78
CA ASN A 220 24.96 -1.77 14.42
C ASN A 220 26.14 -1.53 15.39
N ASN A 221 26.15 -2.17 16.56
CA ASN A 221 27.16 -1.97 17.59
C ASN A 221 27.78 -3.28 18.11
N SER A 222 27.51 -4.40 17.44
CA SER A 222 27.92 -5.73 17.90
C SER A 222 28.60 -6.53 16.79
N LYS A 223 29.81 -7.01 17.05
CA LYS A 223 30.53 -7.94 16.16
C LYS A 223 29.96 -9.36 16.19
N ASN A 224 29.08 -9.62 17.16
CA ASN A 224 28.54 -10.94 17.42
C ASN A 224 27.27 -11.22 16.65
N ILE A 225 26.71 -10.21 15.99
CA ILE A 225 25.55 -10.32 15.13
C ILE A 225 26.03 -10.21 13.69
N THR A 226 25.79 -11.26 12.91
CA THR A 226 26.05 -11.29 11.46
C THR A 226 24.80 -11.75 10.75
N TYR A 227 24.57 -11.28 9.52
CA TYR A 227 23.47 -11.78 8.70
C TYR A 227 23.92 -11.98 7.26
N ALA A 228 23.26 -12.89 6.56
CA ALA A 228 23.46 -13.16 5.15
C ALA A 228 22.13 -13.13 4.39
N VAL A 229 22.18 -12.61 3.16
CA VAL A 229 21.04 -12.53 2.23
C VAL A 229 21.22 -13.61 1.16
N ASN A 230 20.16 -14.41 0.89
CA ASN A 230 20.17 -15.54 -0.05
C ASN A 230 21.06 -16.73 0.38
N HIS A 231 20.97 -17.14 1.64
CA HIS A 231 21.79 -18.24 2.13
C HIS A 231 21.23 -19.61 1.67
N LYS A 232 21.86 -20.24 0.67
CA LYS A 232 21.52 -21.60 0.21
C LYS A 232 21.93 -22.71 1.19
N ASP A 233 22.75 -22.38 2.19
CA ASP A 233 23.37 -23.36 3.11
C ASP A 233 22.68 -23.41 4.49
N PHE A 234 21.67 -22.57 4.73
CA PHE A 234 20.85 -22.62 5.95
C PHE A 234 19.59 -23.42 5.67
N VAL A 235 19.73 -24.74 5.71
CA VAL A 235 18.61 -25.69 5.71
C VAL A 235 18.36 -26.08 7.16
N PHE A 236 17.25 -25.60 7.72
CA PHE A 236 16.75 -26.12 8.98
C PHE A 236 16.49 -27.61 8.80
N SER A 237 16.91 -28.41 9.78
CA SER A 237 16.74 -29.86 9.73
C SER A 237 15.26 -30.18 9.54
N ASP A 238 14.87 -30.71 8.39
CA ASP A 238 13.56 -31.31 8.11
C ASP A 238 13.33 -32.50 9.06
N ALA A 239 12.99 -32.21 10.31
CA ALA A 239 12.20 -33.11 11.11
C ALA A 239 10.76 -32.88 10.67
N GLU A 240 10.32 -33.72 9.74
CA GLU A 240 8.97 -33.77 9.20
C GLU A 240 7.95 -33.94 10.35
N VAL A 241 7.51 -32.83 10.92
CA VAL A 241 6.38 -32.76 11.86
C VAL A 241 5.22 -32.18 11.09
N VAL A 242 4.46 -33.07 10.44
CA VAL A 242 3.16 -32.76 9.85
C VAL A 242 2.16 -32.45 10.96
N ALA A 243 2.13 -31.19 11.39
CA ALA A 243 0.99 -30.61 12.08
C ALA A 243 0.10 -29.92 11.06
N SER A 244 -1.04 -30.55 10.77
CA SER A 244 -2.13 -29.97 10.00
C SER A 244 -2.66 -28.72 10.69
N THR A 245 -2.47 -27.56 10.08
CA THR A 245 -3.50 -26.51 9.95
C THR A 245 -3.16 -25.63 8.76
N GLN A 246 -4.15 -25.40 7.92
CA GLN A 246 -4.16 -24.48 6.79
C GLN A 246 -3.51 -23.14 7.16
N ASN A 247 -2.34 -22.88 6.59
CA ASN A 247 -1.84 -21.57 6.21
C ASN A 247 -0.61 -21.84 5.32
N LEU A 248 -0.87 -22.09 4.04
CA LEU A 248 0.17 -22.20 3.02
C LEU A 248 0.77 -20.81 2.82
N PHE A 249 1.85 -20.52 3.54
CA PHE A 249 2.66 -19.32 3.34
C PHE A 249 3.26 -19.38 1.94
N VAL A 250 2.78 -18.52 1.06
CA VAL A 250 3.17 -18.48 -0.34
C VAL A 250 4.57 -17.88 -0.45
N LYS A 251 5.55 -18.72 -0.79
CA LYS A 251 6.91 -18.32 -1.11
C LYS A 251 6.87 -17.31 -2.27
N SER A 252 7.24 -16.05 -2.00
CA SER A 252 7.19 -15.00 -3.01
C SER A 252 8.42 -15.09 -3.92
N ASP A 253 8.24 -15.16 -5.25
CA ASP A 253 9.31 -15.09 -6.26
C ASP A 253 10.17 -13.79 -6.13
N ASN A 254 9.72 -12.82 -5.34
CA ASN A 254 10.45 -11.59 -4.99
C ASN A 254 10.84 -11.50 -3.50
N SER A 255 10.77 -12.60 -2.73
CA SER A 255 11.28 -12.66 -1.36
C SER A 255 12.74 -13.12 -1.33
N LYS A 256 13.52 -12.58 -0.40
CA LYS A 256 14.85 -13.04 -0.07
C LYS A 256 14.81 -13.68 1.31
N GLN A 257 15.44 -14.85 1.42
CA GLN A 257 15.67 -15.50 2.70
C GLN A 257 16.87 -14.86 3.39
N ILE A 258 16.69 -14.52 4.66
CA ILE A 258 17.70 -13.91 5.51
C ILE A 258 17.99 -14.89 6.64
N ALA A 259 19.27 -15.10 6.91
CA ALA A 259 19.73 -15.84 8.08
C ALA A 259 20.59 -14.92 8.95
N LEU A 260 20.09 -14.64 10.14
CA LEU A 260 20.79 -13.96 11.22
C LEU A 260 21.50 -15.01 12.08
N SER A 261 22.76 -14.76 12.44
CA SER A 261 23.50 -15.49 13.45
C SER A 261 23.95 -14.53 14.55
N TYR A 262 23.66 -14.91 15.80
CA TYR A 262 24.19 -14.30 17.00
C TYR A 262 25.08 -15.27 17.76
N LYS A 263 26.38 -14.95 17.88
CA LYS A 263 27.36 -15.75 18.63
C LYS A 263 27.52 -15.23 20.05
N ALA A 264 27.27 -16.08 21.04
CA ALA A 264 27.30 -15.68 22.44
C ALA A 264 28.74 -15.62 22.99
N ASP A 265 29.18 -14.43 23.42
CA ASP A 265 30.49 -14.23 24.08
C ASP A 265 30.58 -14.89 25.46
N SER A 266 29.44 -15.05 26.12
CA SER A 266 29.35 -15.60 27.47
C SER A 266 28.17 -16.57 27.58
N LYS A 267 28.11 -17.32 28.69
CA LYS A 267 27.00 -18.26 28.92
C LYS A 267 25.68 -17.51 28.99
N LEU A 268 24.74 -17.88 28.13
CA LEU A 268 23.39 -17.31 28.15
C LEU A 268 22.65 -17.74 29.42
N LYS A 269 21.72 -16.89 29.86
CA LYS A 269 20.87 -17.12 31.04
C LYS A 269 19.57 -17.81 30.60
N PRO A 270 18.98 -18.67 31.42
CA PRO A 270 17.63 -19.16 31.20
C PRO A 270 16.64 -18.00 31.13
N GLY A 271 15.67 -18.06 30.22
CA GLY A 271 14.64 -17.05 30.07
C GLY A 271 14.18 -16.85 28.62
N THR A 272 13.37 -15.82 28.41
CA THR A 272 12.85 -15.45 27.10
C THR A 272 13.75 -14.40 26.46
N TYR A 273 14.21 -14.70 25.26
CA TYR A 273 14.94 -13.80 24.39
C TYR A 273 13.98 -13.30 23.31
N GLN A 274 14.05 -12.01 22.98
CA GLN A 274 13.29 -11.41 21.89
C GLN A 274 14.26 -10.88 20.84
N ILE A 275 13.98 -11.15 19.57
CA ILE A 275 14.76 -10.63 18.44
C ILE A 275 13.81 -9.77 17.62
N ASP A 276 14.05 -8.47 17.60
CA ASP A 276 13.30 -7.50 16.79
C ASP A 276 14.02 -7.26 15.46
N ILE A 277 13.24 -7.21 14.39
CA ILE A 277 13.70 -7.07 13.01
C ILE A 277 13.21 -5.73 12.47
N TYR A 278 14.14 -4.96 11.91
CA TYR A 278 13.86 -3.66 11.30
C TYR A 278 14.47 -3.61 9.90
N SER A 279 13.83 -2.88 8.99
CA SER A 279 14.44 -2.42 7.74
C SER A 279 14.53 -0.91 7.81
N GLU A 280 15.74 -0.36 7.73
CA GLU A 280 16.02 1.05 8.00
C GLU A 280 15.51 1.48 9.40
N ASN A 281 14.35 2.13 9.47
CA ASN A 281 13.69 2.56 10.70
C ASN A 281 12.27 1.97 10.85
N GLU A 282 11.84 1.10 9.93
CA GLU A 282 10.54 0.46 9.95
C GLU A 282 10.62 -0.90 10.65
N TYR A 283 9.68 -1.15 11.56
CA TYR A 283 9.57 -2.41 12.29
C TYR A 283 8.92 -3.47 11.39
N LEU A 284 9.62 -4.58 11.15
CA LEU A 284 9.16 -5.66 10.29
C LEU A 284 8.49 -6.80 11.08
N GLY A 285 8.96 -7.04 12.31
CA GLY A 285 8.46 -8.13 13.14
C GLY A 285 9.37 -8.47 14.31
N SER A 286 8.94 -9.45 15.12
CA SER A 286 9.76 -9.99 16.21
C SER A 286 9.60 -11.49 16.36
N CYS A 287 10.65 -12.13 16.85
CA CYS A 287 10.65 -13.51 17.31
C CYS A 287 10.89 -13.56 18.82
N ARG A 288 10.22 -14.48 19.52
CA ARG A 288 10.57 -14.82 20.90
C ARG A 288 11.00 -16.28 20.98
N MET A 289 12.12 -16.53 21.63
CA MET A 289 12.59 -17.87 21.95
C MET A 289 12.84 -18.03 23.44
N LYS A 290 12.55 -19.21 23.99
CA LYS A 290 12.76 -19.52 25.40
C LYS A 290 13.91 -20.50 25.55
N LEU A 291 14.94 -20.12 26.30
CA LEU A 291 16.03 -21.01 26.69
C LEU A 291 15.89 -21.42 28.16
N LYS A 292 16.20 -22.68 28.45
CA LYS A 292 16.12 -23.33 29.76
C LYS A 292 17.47 -23.44 30.47
#